data_AF-A0AAW7PUU3-F1
#
_entry.id   AF-A0AAW7PUU3-F1
#
_cell.length_a   1.000
_cell.length_b   1.000
_cell.length_c   1.000
_cell.angle_alpha   90.00
_cell.angle_beta   90.00
_cell.angle_gamma   90.00
#
_symmetry.space_group_name_H-M   'P 1'
#
loop_
_entity.id
_entity.type
_entity.pdbx_description
1 polymer ?
#
loop_
_entity_poly.entity_id
_entity_poly.type
_entity_poly.pdbx_seq_one_letter_code
_entity_poly.pdbx_strand_id
1 'polypeptide(L)'
;MDILEYLVCLEIVVIFLLFIIELFKENIDYFYMEIITHPKLNKYLYILGDSLYMIGGSVTGAGIYEIVANNRILTTVLIFGTILIIFGASIRSKYKRGE
;
A
#
# COMPACT_ATOMS: atom_id res chain seq x y z
N MET A 1 14.83 15.35 13.32
CA MET A 1 13.49 14.95 12.88
C MET A 1 12.51 15.81 13.63
N ASP A 2 11.72 16.59 12.92
CA ASP A 2 10.72 17.45 13.54
C ASP A 2 9.49 16.62 13.98
N ILE A 3 8.73 17.13 14.95
CA ILE A 3 7.51 16.47 15.46
C ILE A 3 6.55 16.11 14.32
N LEU A 4 6.48 16.96 13.30
CA LEU A 4 5.63 16.79 12.12
C LEU A 4 6.08 15.62 11.24
N GLU A 5 7.40 15.45 11.07
CA GLU A 5 7.96 14.29 10.37
C GLU A 5 7.66 13.00 11.14
N TYR A 6 7.68 13.06 12.47
CA TYR A 6 7.33 11.92 13.32
C TYR A 6 5.85 11.53 13.17
N LEU A 7 4.95 12.53 13.11
CA LEU A 7 3.52 12.30 12.88
C LEU A 7 3.25 11.70 11.51
N VAL A 8 3.86 12.24 10.45
CA VAL A 8 3.73 11.68 9.10
C VAL A 8 4.28 10.26 9.03
N CYS A 9 5.45 10.00 9.62
CA CYS A 9 5.99 8.64 9.72
C CYS A 9 5.06 7.70 10.47
N LEU A 10 4.42 8.16 11.55
CA LEU A 10 3.46 7.35 12.30
C LEU A 10 2.21 7.03 11.47
N GLU A 11 1.67 8.00 10.72
CA GLU A 11 0.54 7.78 9.80
C GLU A 11 0.89 6.75 8.72
N ILE A 12 2.09 6.85 8.13
CA ILE A 12 2.59 5.87 7.16
C ILE A 12 2.67 4.48 7.79
N VAL A 13 3.17 4.36 9.02
CA VAL A 13 3.24 3.09 9.75
C VAL A 13 1.84 2.53 10.02
N VAL A 14 0.88 3.36 10.41
CA VAL A 14 -0.52 2.93 10.64
C VAL A 14 -1.15 2.40 9.34
N ILE A 15 -1.00 3.11 8.23
CA ILE A 15 -1.50 2.67 6.92
C ILE A 15 -0.84 1.34 6.53
N PHE A 16 0.46 1.19 6.76
CA PHE A 16 1.18 -0.04 6.50
C PHE A 16 0.69 -1.20 7.38
N LEU A 17 0.41 -0.96 8.67
CA LEU A 17 -0.15 -1.96 9.57
C LEU A 17 -1.57 -2.39 9.16
N LEU A 18 -2.42 -1.45 8.74
CA LEU A 18 -3.75 -1.76 8.21
C LEU A 18 -3.67 -2.65 6.96
N PHE A 19 -2.70 -2.39 6.09
CA PHE A 19 -2.42 -3.25 4.95
C PHE A 19 -1.94 -4.64 5.35
N ILE A 20 -1.01 -4.75 6.31
CA ILE A 20 -0.57 -6.03 6.84
C ILE A 20 -1.76 -6.82 7.40
N ILE A 21 -2.65 -6.15 8.15
CA ILE A 21 -3.89 -6.77 8.63
C ILE A 21 -4.74 -7.25 7.46
N GLU A 22 -4.95 -6.44 6.42
CA GLU A 22 -5.75 -6.83 5.25
C GLU A 22 -5.14 -8.04 4.52
N LEU A 23 -3.81 -8.10 4.37
CA LEU A 23 -3.10 -9.26 3.82
C LEU A 23 -3.33 -10.53 4.66
N PHE A 24 -3.28 -10.41 5.99
CA PHE A 24 -3.46 -11.55 6.88
C PHE A 24 -4.93 -11.92 7.11
N LYS A 25 -5.85 -10.98 6.89
CA LYS A 25 -7.29 -11.22 6.98
C LYS A 25 -7.73 -12.21 5.91
N GLU A 26 -7.19 -12.10 4.69
CA GLU A 26 -7.40 -13.13 3.68
C GLU A 26 -6.75 -14.46 4.09
N ASN A 27 -5.58 -14.51 4.75
CA ASN A 27 -4.95 -15.76 5.23
C ASN A 27 -5.81 -16.55 6.25
N ILE A 28 -6.65 -15.88 7.04
CA ILE A 28 -7.59 -16.55 7.97
C ILE A 28 -8.75 -17.20 7.19
N ASP A 29 -9.30 -16.50 6.19
CA ASP A 29 -10.28 -17.07 5.25
C ASP A 29 -9.66 -18.12 4.32
N TYR A 30 -8.35 -18.03 4.07
CA TYR A 30 -7.54 -18.88 3.21
C TYR A 30 -7.46 -20.31 3.72
N PHE A 31 -7.22 -20.50 5.03
CA PHE A 31 -7.24 -21.83 5.65
C PHE A 31 -8.60 -22.53 5.44
N TYR A 32 -9.67 -21.75 5.41
CA TYR A 32 -11.04 -22.22 5.18
C TYR A 32 -11.31 -22.54 3.69
N MET A 33 -10.71 -21.77 2.78
CA MET A 33 -10.98 -21.81 1.34
C MET A 33 -10.00 -22.67 0.54
N GLU A 34 -8.81 -22.98 1.06
CA GLU A 34 -7.76 -23.81 0.42
C GLU A 34 -8.11 -25.30 0.41
N ILE A 35 -9.02 -25.75 1.28
CA ILE A 35 -9.63 -27.09 1.19
C ILE A 35 -10.34 -27.32 -0.16
N ILE A 36 -10.70 -26.27 -0.92
CA ILE A 36 -11.73 -26.38 -1.96
C ILE A 36 -11.30 -26.12 -3.42
N THR A 37 -10.29 -25.31 -3.82
CA THR A 37 -9.85 -25.19 -5.27
C THR A 37 -8.79 -24.10 -5.57
N HIS A 38 -7.95 -24.30 -6.62
CA HIS A 38 -6.88 -23.38 -7.09
C HIS A 38 -7.12 -22.68 -8.46
N PRO A 39 -7.71 -21.47 -8.42
CA PRO A 39 -7.47 -20.38 -9.39
C PRO A 39 -6.83 -19.10 -8.76
N LYS A 40 -6.41 -19.17 -7.49
CA LYS A 40 -6.38 -18.01 -6.59
C LYS A 40 -5.08 -17.19 -6.56
N LEU A 41 -3.95 -17.73 -7.03
CA LEU A 41 -2.65 -17.04 -6.97
C LEU A 41 -2.64 -15.70 -7.75
N ASN A 42 -3.40 -15.63 -8.84
CA ASN A 42 -3.56 -14.41 -9.65
C ASN A 42 -4.37 -13.33 -8.90
N LYS A 43 -5.37 -13.74 -8.11
CA LYS A 43 -6.22 -12.83 -7.33
C LYS A 43 -5.45 -12.16 -6.19
N TYR A 44 -4.62 -12.90 -5.45
CA TYR A 44 -3.83 -12.34 -4.35
C TYR A 44 -2.78 -11.33 -4.82
N LEU A 45 -2.13 -11.62 -5.95
CA LEU A 45 -1.16 -10.69 -6.54
C LEU A 45 -1.85 -9.41 -7.04
N TYR A 46 -3.05 -9.53 -7.62
CA TYR A 46 -3.85 -8.36 -7.97
C TYR A 46 -4.22 -7.50 -6.74
N ILE A 47 -4.69 -8.12 -5.66
CA ILE A 47 -5.02 -7.43 -4.39
C ILE A 47 -3.78 -6.75 -3.79
N LEU A 48 -2.64 -7.42 -3.82
CA LEU A 48 -1.35 -6.86 -3.39
C LEU A 48 -1.00 -5.62 -4.21
N GLY A 49 -1.16 -5.67 -5.54
CA GLY A 49 -0.93 -4.55 -6.44
C GLY A 49 -1.83 -3.35 -6.15
N ASP A 50 -3.13 -3.57 -5.99
CA ASP A 50 -4.11 -2.53 -5.63
C ASP A 50 -3.78 -1.90 -4.27
N SER A 51 -3.40 -2.73 -3.29
CA SER A 51 -3.05 -2.25 -1.95
C SER A 51 -1.80 -1.38 -1.96
N LEU A 52 -0.72 -1.82 -2.63
CA LEU A 52 0.52 -1.05 -2.72
C LEU A 52 0.31 0.27 -3.48
N TYR A 53 -0.56 0.27 -4.50
CA TYR A 53 -0.96 1.48 -5.21
C TYR A 53 -1.69 2.49 -4.29
N MET A 54 -2.66 2.02 -3.49
CA MET A 54 -3.42 2.88 -2.56
C MET A 54 -2.54 3.44 -1.43
N ILE A 55 -1.66 2.60 -0.85
CA ILE A 55 -0.72 3.04 0.19
C ILE A 55 0.23 4.07 -0.39
N GLY A 56 0.86 3.79 -1.54
CA GLY A 56 1.77 4.71 -2.18
C GLY A 56 1.13 6.06 -2.49
N GLY A 57 -0.13 6.06 -2.95
CA GLY A 57 -0.94 7.26 -3.15
C GLY A 57 -1.12 8.07 -1.87
N SER A 58 -1.46 7.39 -0.77
CA SER A 58 -1.67 8.03 0.54
C SER A 58 -0.37 8.62 1.10
N VAL A 59 0.74 7.88 1.03
CA VAL A 59 2.08 8.33 1.44
C VAL A 59 2.52 9.55 0.64
N THR A 60 2.33 9.52 -0.68
CA THR A 60 2.69 10.63 -1.57
C THR A 60 1.81 11.85 -1.28
N GLY A 61 0.50 11.64 -1.06
CA GLY A 61 -0.46 12.67 -0.70
C GLY A 61 -0.09 13.39 0.61
N ALA A 62 0.31 12.64 1.64
CA ALA A 62 0.80 13.20 2.91
C ALA A 62 2.06 14.06 2.70
N GLY A 63 3.02 13.56 1.90
CA GLY A 63 4.22 14.33 1.54
C GLY A 63 3.91 15.62 0.77
N ILE A 64 2.93 15.60 -0.14
CA ILE A 64 2.49 16.79 -0.88
C ILE A 64 1.78 17.79 0.02
N TYR A 65 0.88 17.31 0.89
CA TYR A 65 0.19 18.17 1.86
C TYR A 65 1.19 18.96 2.70
N GLU A 66 2.25 18.29 3.13
CA GLU A 66 3.27 18.89 3.98
C GLU A 66 4.10 19.98 3.27
N ILE A 67 4.31 19.82 1.96
CA ILE A 67 4.87 20.87 1.10
C ILE A 67 3.91 22.06 1.02
N VAL A 68 2.63 21.81 0.75
CA VAL A 68 1.64 22.88 0.48
C VAL A 68 1.28 23.65 1.73
N ALA A 69 1.04 22.95 2.85
CA ALA A 69 0.56 23.55 4.09
C ALA A 69 1.69 24.13 4.95
N ASN A 70 2.87 23.50 4.94
CA ASN A 70 3.94 23.79 5.89
C ASN A 70 5.29 24.16 5.24
N ASN A 71 5.35 24.20 3.90
CA ASN A 71 6.57 24.51 3.13
C ASN A 71 7.76 23.61 3.47
N ARG A 72 7.47 22.35 3.86
CA ARG A 72 8.46 21.34 4.27
C ARG A 72 8.53 20.23 3.24
N ILE A 73 9.74 19.86 2.82
CA ILE A 73 9.95 18.82 1.81
C ILE A 73 10.36 17.52 2.49
N LEU A 74 9.45 16.54 2.49
CA LEU A 74 9.72 15.18 2.97
C LEU A 74 10.16 14.27 1.83
N THR A 75 11.39 14.47 1.36
CA THR A 75 11.93 13.76 0.18
C THR A 75 11.83 12.24 0.31
N THR A 76 12.13 11.68 1.48
CA THR A 76 12.03 10.23 1.74
C THR A 76 10.61 9.71 1.57
N VAL A 77 9.62 10.44 2.09
CA VAL A 77 8.19 10.07 2.01
C VAL A 77 7.72 10.11 0.56
N LEU A 78 8.07 11.15 -0.19
CA LEU A 78 7.69 11.29 -1.60
C LEU A 78 8.31 10.20 -2.48
N ILE A 79 9.61 9.90 -2.28
CA ILE A 79 10.29 8.83 -3.01
C ILE A 79 9.66 7.48 -2.67
N PHE A 80 9.46 7.19 -1.37
CA PHE A 80 8.88 5.92 -0.93
C PHE A 80 7.45 5.73 -1.47
N GLY A 81 6.60 6.75 -1.35
CA GLY A 81 5.24 6.73 -1.89
C GLY A 81 5.21 6.50 -3.40
N THR A 82 6.08 7.19 -4.14
CA THR A 82 6.19 7.01 -5.61
C THR A 82 6.63 5.59 -5.99
N ILE A 83 7.60 5.01 -5.28
CA ILE A 83 8.04 3.62 -5.51
C ILE A 83 6.87 2.64 -5.29
N LEU A 84 6.10 2.82 -4.21
CA LEU A 84 4.94 1.99 -3.93
C LEU A 84 3.85 2.10 -5.01
N ILE A 85 3.56 3.32 -5.50
CA ILE A 85 2.63 3.54 -6.62
C ILE A 85 3.08 2.78 -7.86
N ILE A 86 4.34 2.94 -8.26
CA ILE A 86 4.89 2.31 -9.47
C ILE A 86 4.82 0.79 -9.35
N PHE A 87 5.24 0.25 -8.21
CA PHE A 87 5.28 -1.18 -7.98
C PHE A 87 3.87 -1.78 -7.91
N GLY A 88 2.95 -1.13 -7.18
CA GLY A 88 1.55 -1.54 -7.10
C GLY A 88 0.85 -1.51 -8.46
N ALA A 89 1.00 -0.41 -9.22
CA ALA A 89 0.45 -0.29 -10.57
C ALA A 89 1.00 -1.36 -11.54
N SER A 90 2.30 -1.67 -11.44
CA SER A 90 2.94 -2.69 -12.29
C SER A 90 2.40 -4.08 -12.01
N ILE A 91 2.24 -4.45 -10.74
CA ILE A 91 1.63 -5.72 -10.34
C ILE A 91 0.17 -5.76 -10.81
N ARG A 92 -0.62 -4.73 -10.49
CA ARG A 92 -2.03 -4.62 -10.90
C ARG A 92 -2.23 -4.80 -12.41
N SER A 93 -1.38 -4.16 -13.22
CA SER A 93 -1.43 -4.24 -14.67
C SER A 93 -1.14 -5.65 -15.19
N LYS A 94 -0.26 -6.39 -14.51
CA LYS A 94 0.18 -7.73 -14.93
C LYS A 94 -0.80 -8.83 -14.52
N TYR A 95 -1.46 -8.67 -13.37
CA TYR A 95 -2.39 -9.63 -12.79
C TYR A 95 -3.85 -9.18 -12.93
N LYS A 96 -4.12 -8.35 -13.95
CA LYS A 96 -5.43 -7.78 -14.27
C LYS A 96 -6.49 -8.88 -14.11
N ARG A 97 -7.43 -8.65 -13.19
CA ARG A 97 -8.49 -9.59 -12.75
C ARG A 97 -8.91 -10.44 -13.94
N GLY A 98 -8.42 -11.68 -13.99
CA GLY A 98 -8.72 -12.58 -15.09
C GLY A 98 -10.24 -12.67 -15.20
N GLU A 99 -10.76 -12.28 -16.36
CA GLU A 99 -12.08 -12.74 -16.80
C GLU A 99 -12.08 -14.27 -16.87
#